data_AF-A0A7S4NFH4-F1
#
_entry.id   AF-A0A7S4NFH4-F1
#
_cell.length_a   1.000
_cell.length_b   1.000
_cell.length_c   1.000
_cell.angle_alpha   90.00
_cell.angle_beta   90.00
_cell.angle_gamma   90.00
#
_symmetry.space_group_name_H-M   'P 1'
#
loop_
_entity.id
_entity.type
_entity.pdbx_description
1 polymer ?
#
loop_
_entity_poly.entity_id
_entity_poly.type
_entity_poly.pdbx_seq_one_letter_code
_entity_poly.pdbx_strand_id
1 'polypeptide(L)'
;THNMIGHSSSRKNRGKAPTKKLTINFKPPPAPLANYREETWKKLQSAISAIHNCQPTPYSLEELYNDVKSLCSNQHGQYLCNNLRDEIDRHIASTLEALVGGEEGFLNFLERLSKVWEIHCEQMKM
;
A
#
# COMPACT_ATOMS: atom_id res chain seq x y z
N THR A 1 0.32 35.66 81.90
CA THR A 1 -0.59 35.64 80.73
C THR A 1 0.05 36.39 79.58
N HIS A 2 0.71 35.73 78.63
CA HIS A 2 0.81 36.29 77.28
C HIS A 2 1.14 35.21 76.25
N ASN A 3 0.64 35.46 75.05
CA ASN A 3 0.09 34.50 74.11
C ASN A 3 1.12 33.97 73.09
N MET A 4 0.79 32.80 72.54
CA MET A 4 1.52 32.04 71.53
C MET A 4 1.48 32.65 70.11
N ILE A 5 2.28 32.00 69.24
CA ILE A 5 2.14 31.84 67.77
C ILE A 5 3.07 32.72 66.93
N GLY A 6 4.27 32.19 66.66
CA GLY A 6 5.03 32.51 65.46
C GLY A 6 4.42 31.79 64.26
N HIS A 7 3.94 32.55 63.27
CA HIS A 7 3.51 32.01 61.98
C HIS A 7 4.72 31.53 61.18
N SER A 8 4.96 30.22 61.19
CA SER A 8 5.85 29.57 60.24
C SER A 8 5.05 29.23 58.98
N SER A 9 5.17 30.05 57.94
CA SER A 9 4.66 29.75 56.60
C SER A 9 5.43 28.57 56.00
N SER A 10 4.98 27.34 56.28
CA SER A 10 5.47 26.16 55.56
C SER A 10 4.68 26.01 54.26
N ARG A 11 5.29 26.44 53.16
CA ARG A 11 4.79 26.25 51.80
C ARG A 11 4.74 24.76 51.52
N LYS A 12 3.57 24.16 51.68
CA LYS A 12 3.29 22.74 51.43
C LYS A 12 3.71 22.42 49.99
N ASN A 13 4.84 21.73 49.86
CA ASN A 13 5.38 21.25 48.60
C ASN A 13 4.32 20.33 47.99
N ARG A 14 3.62 20.79 46.94
CA ARG A 14 2.71 19.95 46.17
C ARG A 14 3.60 18.94 45.45
N GLY A 15 3.85 17.81 46.10
CA GLY A 15 4.49 16.66 45.49
C GLY A 15 3.74 16.36 44.19
N LYS A 16 4.46 16.46 43.06
CA LYS A 16 3.94 16.05 41.76
C LYS A 16 3.45 14.60 41.93
N ALA A 17 2.15 14.39 41.78
CA ALA A 17 1.59 13.04 41.80
C ALA A 17 2.37 12.19 40.78
N PRO A 18 2.82 10.98 41.14
CA PRO A 18 3.59 10.15 40.22
C PRO A 18 2.72 9.84 39.00
N THR A 19 3.16 10.27 37.82
CA THR A 19 2.57 9.87 36.56
C THR A 19 2.75 8.35 36.43
N LYS A 20 1.65 7.61 36.55
CA LYS A 20 1.62 6.16 36.36
C LYS A 20 1.97 5.88 34.91
N LYS A 21 3.23 5.55 34.63
CA LYS A 21 3.68 5.14 33.30
C LYS A 21 2.98 3.83 32.93
N LEU A 22 2.12 3.88 31.92
CA LEU A 22 1.48 2.71 31.36
C LEU A 22 2.53 1.91 30.59
N THR A 23 2.93 0.76 31.13
CA THR A 23 3.82 -0.17 30.43
C THR A 23 2.95 -1.16 29.67
N ILE A 24 2.72 -0.89 28.38
CA ILE A 24 2.06 -1.84 27.50
C ILE A 24 3.08 -2.91 27.15
N ASN A 25 2.90 -4.11 27.70
CA ASN A 25 3.73 -5.27 27.40
C ASN A 25 3.31 -5.83 26.03
N PHE A 26 3.83 -5.23 24.95
CA PHE A 26 3.58 -5.74 23.61
C PHE A 26 4.16 -7.15 23.52
N LYS A 27 3.31 -8.14 23.25
CA LYS A 27 3.79 -9.44 22.78
C LYS A 27 4.66 -9.18 21.54
N PRO A 28 5.83 -9.83 21.40
CA PRO A 28 6.62 -9.67 20.20
C PRO A 28 5.70 -9.95 19.00
N PRO A 29 5.78 -9.11 17.94
CA PRO A 29 5.05 -9.38 16.72
C PRO A 29 5.27 -10.84 16.33
N PRO A 30 4.24 -11.54 15.81
CA PRO A 30 4.49 -12.83 15.16
C PRO A 30 5.66 -12.64 14.20
N ALA A 31 6.58 -13.62 14.17
CA ALA A 31 7.78 -13.54 13.34
C ALA A 31 7.39 -12.99 11.96
N PRO A 32 8.17 -12.04 11.39
CA PRO A 32 7.89 -11.53 10.06
C PRO A 32 7.63 -12.75 9.18
N LEU A 33 6.43 -12.88 8.60
CA LEU A 33 6.19 -13.92 7.62
C LEU A 33 7.34 -13.76 6.64
N ALA A 34 8.21 -14.77 6.52
CA ALA A 34 9.48 -14.62 5.84
C ALA A 34 9.30 -14.16 4.37
N ASN A 35 8.08 -14.29 3.85
CA ASN A 35 7.65 -13.92 2.51
C ASN A 35 6.51 -12.87 2.50
N TYR A 36 6.31 -12.11 3.58
CA TYR A 36 5.21 -11.11 3.66
C TYR A 36 5.17 -10.21 2.42
N ARG A 37 6.34 -9.68 2.03
CA ARG A 37 6.48 -8.79 0.89
C ARG A 37 6.09 -9.49 -0.42
N GLU A 38 6.57 -10.71 -0.64
CA GLU A 38 6.33 -11.50 -1.84
C GLU A 38 4.87 -11.94 -1.95
N GLU A 39 4.24 -12.34 -0.84
CA GLU A 39 2.84 -12.74 -0.80
C GLU A 39 1.91 -11.56 -1.06
N THR A 40 2.16 -10.41 -0.41
CA THR A 40 1.42 -9.17 -0.68
C THR A 40 1.62 -8.72 -2.13
N TRP A 41 2.84 -8.80 -2.67
CA TRP A 41 3.09 -8.48 -4.08
C TRP A 41 2.35 -9.43 -5.03
N LYS A 42 2.37 -10.74 -4.80
CA LYS A 42 1.64 -11.72 -5.63
C LYS A 42 0.14 -11.42 -5.68
N LYS A 43 -0.44 -11.02 -4.55
CA LYS A 43 -1.84 -10.61 -4.49
C LYS A 43 -2.11 -9.37 -5.34
N LEU A 44 -1.29 -8.33 -5.21
CA LEU A 44 -1.38 -7.12 -6.03
C LEU A 44 -1.19 -7.43 -7.52
N GLN A 45 -0.20 -8.26 -7.86
CA GLN A 45 0.08 -8.70 -9.22
C GLN A 45 -1.11 -9.45 -9.82
N SER A 46 -1.77 -10.33 -9.06
CA SER A 46 -2.98 -11.01 -9.51
C SER A 46 -4.12 -10.05 -9.78
N ALA A 47 -4.29 -9.01 -8.96
CA ALA A 47 -5.30 -7.98 -9.17
C ALA A 47 -5.00 -7.15 -10.43
N ILE A 48 -3.75 -6.73 -10.62
CA ILE A 48 -3.28 -6.00 -11.82
C ILE A 48 -3.51 -6.84 -13.08
N SER A 49 -3.15 -8.12 -13.04
CA SER A 49 -3.40 -9.05 -14.14
C SER A 49 -4.90 -9.20 -14.42
N ALA A 50 -5.75 -9.24 -13.40
CA ALA A 50 -7.20 -9.29 -13.61
C ALA A 50 -7.70 -8.03 -14.33
N ILE A 51 -7.24 -6.84 -13.92
CA ILE A 51 -7.58 -5.56 -14.56
C ILE A 51 -7.13 -5.55 -16.03
N HIS A 52 -5.88 -5.93 -16.32
CA HIS A 52 -5.33 -6.01 -17.68
C HIS A 52 -6.10 -6.96 -18.59
N ASN A 53 -6.67 -8.03 -18.04
CA ASN A 53 -7.48 -9.01 -18.79
C ASN A 53 -8.99 -8.70 -18.75
N CYS A 54 -9.38 -7.53 -18.23
CA CYS A 54 -10.78 -7.15 -18.01
C CYS A 54 -11.59 -8.22 -17.25
N GLN A 55 -10.95 -8.87 -16.28
CA GLN A 55 -11.54 -9.90 -15.42
C GLN A 55 -11.87 -9.34 -14.03
N PRO A 56 -12.91 -9.87 -13.36
CA PRO A 56 -13.21 -9.50 -11.99
C PRO A 56 -12.08 -9.96 -11.04
N THR A 57 -11.63 -9.06 -10.17
CA THR A 57 -10.71 -9.40 -9.07
C THR A 57 -11.48 -9.98 -7.88
N PRO A 58 -11.00 -11.05 -7.23
CA PRO A 58 -11.62 -11.58 -6.01
C PRO A 58 -11.33 -10.71 -4.78
N TYR A 59 -10.47 -9.70 -4.91
CA TYR A 59 -10.03 -8.84 -3.81
C TYR A 59 -10.79 -7.51 -3.80
N SER A 60 -11.13 -7.01 -2.62
CA SER A 60 -11.73 -5.68 -2.48
C SER A 60 -10.68 -4.57 -2.66
N LEU A 61 -11.13 -3.38 -3.08
CA LEU A 61 -10.28 -2.19 -3.21
C LEU A 61 -9.64 -1.79 -1.87
N GLU A 62 -10.37 -1.93 -0.76
CA GLU A 62 -9.86 -1.62 0.58
C GLU A 62 -8.72 -2.54 0.98
N GLU A 63 -8.84 -3.84 0.68
CA GLU A 63 -7.77 -4.81 0.93
C GLU A 63 -6.52 -4.48 0.11
N LEU A 64 -6.67 -4.20 -1.19
CA LEU A 64 -5.55 -3.84 -2.07
C LEU A 64 -4.87 -2.53 -1.61
N TYR A 65 -5.65 -1.54 -1.18
CA TYR A 65 -5.11 -0.30 -0.64
C TYR A 65 -4.33 -0.52 0.66
N ASN A 66 -4.85 -1.35 1.57
CA ASN A 66 -4.16 -1.69 2.82
C ASN A 66 -2.85 -2.46 2.56
N ASP A 67 -2.84 -3.35 1.57
CA ASP A 67 -1.66 -4.09 1.13
C ASP A 67 -0.57 -3.15 0.59
N VAL A 68 -0.94 -2.20 -0.29
CA VAL A 68 -0.03 -1.16 -0.80
C VAL A 68 0.49 -0.28 0.34
N LYS A 69 -0.41 0.19 1.22
CA LYS A 69 -0.05 1.02 2.37
C LYS A 69 0.94 0.33 3.28
N SER A 70 0.75 -0.97 3.52
CA SER A 70 1.67 -1.76 4.36
C SER A 70 3.04 -1.92 3.70
N LEU A 71 3.10 -2.21 2.39
CA LEU A 71 4.38 -2.27 1.67
C LEU A 71 5.12 -0.93 1.70
N CYS A 72 4.43 0.18 1.47
CA CYS A 72 5.02 1.52 1.55
C CYS A 72 5.51 1.85 2.97
N SER A 73 4.76 1.48 4.01
CA SER A 73 5.13 1.71 5.42
C SER A 73 6.37 0.93 5.85
N ASN A 74 6.62 -0.22 5.22
CA ASN A 74 7.78 -1.08 5.49
C ASN A 74 8.99 -0.78 4.57
N GLN A 75 9.07 0.43 4.00
CA GLN A 75 10.16 0.87 3.10
C GLN A 75 10.28 0.04 1.81
N HIS A 76 9.22 -0.68 1.40
CA HIS A 76 9.18 -1.41 0.13
C HIS A 76 8.49 -0.60 -0.98
N GLY A 77 8.32 0.71 -0.82
CA GLY A 77 7.68 1.57 -1.82
C GLY A 77 8.43 1.58 -3.17
N GLN A 78 9.76 1.68 -3.16
CA GLN A 78 10.54 1.63 -4.41
C GLN A 78 10.43 0.27 -5.11
N TYR A 79 10.46 -0.82 -4.33
CA TYR A 79 10.23 -2.17 -4.83
C TYR A 79 8.84 -2.26 -5.49
N LEU A 80 7.80 -1.77 -4.82
CA LEU A 80 6.43 -1.77 -5.34
C LEU A 80 6.33 -1.00 -6.66
N CYS A 81 6.86 0.22 -6.73
CA CYS A 81 6.83 1.04 -7.95
C CYS A 81 7.57 0.38 -9.12
N ASN A 82 8.75 -0.20 -8.87
CA ASN A 82 9.52 -0.88 -9.93
C ASN A 82 8.77 -2.09 -10.47
N ASN A 83 8.24 -2.94 -9.59
CA ASN A 83 7.51 -4.13 -10.05
C ASN A 83 6.19 -3.78 -10.75
N LEU A 84 5.48 -2.73 -10.30
CA LEU A 84 4.30 -2.20 -11.00
C LEU A 84 4.65 -1.76 -12.41
N ARG A 85 5.74 -0.99 -12.56
CA ARG A 85 6.24 -0.55 -13.86
C ARG A 85 6.57 -1.75 -14.75
N ASP A 86 7.32 -2.72 -14.23
CA ASP A 86 7.73 -3.90 -15.01
C ASP A 86 6.53 -4.73 -15.47
N GLU A 87 5.49 -4.84 -14.64
CA GLU A 87 4.24 -5.54 -14.99
C GLU A 87 3.49 -4.82 -16.12
N ILE A 88 3.40 -3.49 -16.05
CA ILE A 88 2.76 -2.66 -17.10
C ILE A 88 3.57 -2.73 -18.39
N ASP A 89 4.89 -2.54 -18.32
CA ASP A 89 5.79 -2.58 -19.49
C ASP A 89 5.69 -3.95 -20.18
N ARG A 90 5.65 -5.04 -19.41
CA ARG A 90 5.46 -6.40 -19.95
C ARG A 90 4.10 -6.58 -20.62
N HIS A 91 3.03 -6.07 -20.01
CA HIS A 91 1.69 -6.17 -20.60
C HIS A 91 1.59 -5.39 -21.91
N ILE A 92 2.15 -4.18 -21.96
CA ILE A 92 2.21 -3.36 -23.19
C ILE A 92 3.01 -4.09 -24.26
N ALA A 93 4.20 -4.61 -23.94
CA ALA A 93 5.03 -5.33 -24.89
C ALA A 93 4.29 -6.53 -25.50
N SER A 94 3.66 -7.38 -24.67
CA SER A 94 2.88 -8.53 -25.15
C SER A 94 1.69 -8.11 -26.00
N THR A 95 1.02 -7.00 -25.65
CA THR A 95 -0.11 -6.47 -26.42
C THR A 95 0.34 -5.94 -27.79
N LEU A 96 1.49 -5.27 -27.84
CA LEU A 96 2.09 -4.79 -29.10
C LEU A 96 2.54 -5.95 -29.99
N GLU A 97 3.16 -6.99 -29.42
CA GLU A 97 3.53 -8.19 -30.18
C GLU A 97 2.30 -8.87 -30.80
N ALA A 98 1.21 -8.99 -30.04
CA ALA A 98 -0.06 -9.54 -30.54
C ALA A 98 -0.70 -8.66 -31.64
N LEU A 99 -0.49 -7.34 -31.58
CA LEU A 99 -1.00 -6.38 -32.56
C LEU A 99 -0.21 -6.42 -33.88
N VAL A 100 1.11 -6.54 -33.80
CA VAL A 100 2.02 -6.52 -34.98
C VAL A 100 2.10 -7.90 -35.66
N GLY A 101 1.86 -8.99 -34.93
CA GLY A 101 1.90 -10.35 -35.48
C GLY A 101 0.73 -10.76 -36.38
N GLY A 102 -0.26 -9.89 -36.61
CA GLY A 102 -1.40 -10.17 -37.47
C GLY A 102 -1.16 -9.80 -38.94
N GLU A 103 -1.30 -10.76 -39.86
CA GLU A 103 -1.45 -10.49 -41.29
C GLU A 103 -2.85 -9.89 -41.57
N GLU A 104 -3.07 -8.63 -41.19
CA GLU A 104 -4.31 -7.91 -41.46
C GLU A 104 -4.02 -6.59 -42.21
N GLY A 105 -4.97 -6.15 -43.03
CA GLY A 105 -4.85 -4.90 -43.77
C GLY A 105 -4.68 -3.68 -42.85
N PHE A 106 -4.00 -2.65 -43.35
CA PHE A 106 -3.64 -1.43 -42.60
C PHE A 106 -4.80 -0.77 -41.82
N LEU A 107 -6.02 -0.78 -42.37
CA LEU A 107 -7.20 -0.22 -41.69
C LEU A 107 -7.62 -1.04 -40.46
N ASN A 108 -7.58 -2.36 -40.55
CA ASN A 108 -7.91 -3.25 -39.42
C ASN A 108 -6.85 -3.15 -38.31
N PHE A 109 -5.59 -2.95 -38.70
CA PHE A 109 -4.50 -2.66 -37.75
C PHE A 109 -4.76 -1.37 -36.97
N LEU A 110 -5.13 -0.28 -37.65
CA LEU A 110 -5.42 1.01 -37.00
C LEU A 110 -6.63 0.94 -36.06
N GLU A 111 -7.69 0.22 -36.45
CA GLU A 111 -8.86 0.03 -35.60
C GLU A 111 -8.52 -0.75 -34.32
N ARG A 112 -7.76 -1.85 -34.46
CA ARG A 112 -7.27 -2.62 -33.30
C ARG A 112 -6.34 -1.79 -32.41
N LEU A 113 -5.44 -1.00 -32.99
CA LEU A 113 -4.56 -0.11 -32.24
C LEU A 113 -5.36 0.91 -31.43
N SER A 114 -6.36 1.54 -32.06
CA SER A 114 -7.24 2.50 -31.38
C SER A 114 -7.96 1.85 -30.20
N LYS A 115 -8.48 0.63 -30.40
CA LYS A 115 -9.19 -0.12 -29.34
C LYS A 115 -8.27 -0.53 -28.19
N VAL A 116 -7.07 -1.02 -28.50
CA VAL A 116 -6.04 -1.36 -27.50
C VAL A 116 -5.65 -0.12 -26.68
N TRP A 117 -5.48 1.02 -27.33
CA TRP A 117 -5.14 2.27 -26.67
C TRP A 117 -6.25 2.75 -25.73
N GLU A 118 -7.51 2.65 -26.16
CA GLU A 118 -8.67 3.00 -25.33
C GLU A 118 -8.75 2.12 -24.07
N ILE A 119 -8.61 0.80 -24.24
CA ILE A 119 -8.59 -0.16 -23.13
C ILE A 119 -7.44 0.16 -22.17
N HIS A 120 -6.23 0.42 -22.68
CA HIS A 120 -5.09 0.78 -21.84
C HIS A 120 -5.36 2.06 -21.03
N CYS A 121 -5.96 3.08 -21.66
CA CYS A 121 -6.32 4.31 -20.97
C CYS A 121 -7.39 4.09 -19.89
N GLU A 122 -8.33 3.17 -20.08
CA GLU A 122 -9.34 2.83 -19.08
C GLU A 122 -8.73 2.06 -17.90
N GLN A 123 -7.89 1.06 -18.19
CA GLN A 123 -7.18 0.26 -17.19
C GLN A 123 -6.28 1.09 -16.28
N MET A 124 -5.67 2.16 -16.80
CA MET A 124 -4.80 3.07 -16.03
C MET A 124 -5.55 4.15 -15.24
N LYS A 125 -6.87 4.32 -15.45
CA LYS A 125 -7.69 5.32 -14.74
C LYS A 125 -8.35 4.78 -13.48
N MET A 126 -8.49 3.45 -13.37
CA MET A 126 -9.07 2.80 -12.17
C MET A 126 -8.07 2.74 -11.01
#